data_AF-A0A8X7T4L5-F1
#
_entry.id   AF-A0A8X7T4L5-F1
#
_cell.length_a   1.000
_cell.length_b   1.000
_cell.length_c   1.000
_cell.angle_alpha   90.00
_cell.angle_beta   90.00
_cell.angle_gamma   90.00
#
_symmetry.space_group_name_H-M   'P 1'
#
loop_
_entity.id
_entity.type
_entity.pdbx_description
1 polymer ?
#
loop_
_entity_poly.entity_id
_entity_poly.type
_entity_poly.pdbx_seq_one_letter_code
_entity_poly.pdbx_strand_id
1 'polypeptide(L)'
;MTTETKSVEKLVESIKPFNGENWSLWSFQLKMVLRGNGLWSTVEPGQPPDLPTTQGLLSWDEKTDRACAIIVLSCSTPIQTRLMNLEKIHNSPKDLYEHLQSEYAAESLHAHRRLRQEIDLVLRNKPAGTDLRERMKTLEELYDELREVGDTMTEAEQCEEVVRTFTDPALLESVRDLKSWKQLRFSSRNWARTEQENSVPTWQDYVMVWLMMMVFIIVLVWILLWLFGH
;
A
#
# COMPACT_ATOMS: atom_id res chain seq x y z
N MET A 1 -2.55 -42.90 -14.71
CA MET A 1 -3.02 -41.55 -14.34
C MET A 1 -2.38 -40.57 -15.30
N THR A 2 -3.13 -40.10 -16.30
CA THR A 2 -2.69 -39.02 -17.20
C THR A 2 -2.83 -37.72 -16.44
N THR A 3 -1.73 -37.18 -15.94
CA THR A 3 -1.70 -35.80 -15.41
C THR A 3 -2.00 -34.85 -16.55
N GLU A 4 -3.21 -34.30 -16.60
CA GLU A 4 -3.53 -33.19 -17.50
C GLU A 4 -2.60 -32.02 -17.18
N THR A 5 -1.59 -31.82 -18.03
CA THR A 5 -0.73 -30.64 -17.97
C THR A 5 -1.59 -29.41 -18.24
N LYS A 6 -1.82 -28.58 -17.22
CA LYS A 6 -2.53 -27.29 -17.37
C LYS A 6 -1.88 -26.46 -18.47
N SER A 7 -2.62 -25.66 -19.23
CA SER A 7 -2.01 -24.81 -20.26
C SER A 7 -1.16 -23.70 -19.61
N VAL A 8 -0.17 -23.16 -20.33
CA VAL A 8 0.73 -22.11 -19.81
C VAL A 8 -0.06 -20.85 -19.43
N GLU A 9 -1.07 -20.50 -20.22
CA GLU A 9 -1.92 -19.33 -20.01
C GLU A 9 -2.61 -19.39 -18.64
N LYS A 10 -3.21 -20.55 -18.32
CA LYS A 10 -3.87 -20.76 -17.02
C LYS A 10 -2.91 -20.67 -15.84
N LEU A 11 -1.64 -21.05 -16.03
CA LEU A 11 -0.63 -20.95 -14.99
C LEU A 11 -0.22 -19.49 -14.78
N VAL A 12 -0.03 -18.75 -15.86
CA VAL A 12 0.31 -17.33 -15.84
C VAL A 12 -0.82 -16.49 -15.23
N GLU A 13 -2.08 -16.78 -15.55
CA GLU A 13 -3.26 -16.11 -14.98
C GLU A 13 -3.35 -16.21 -13.44
N SER A 14 -2.72 -17.22 -12.85
CA SER A 14 -2.68 -17.39 -11.39
C SER A 14 -1.61 -16.54 -10.69
N ILE A 15 -0.74 -15.88 -11.46
CA ILE A 15 0.35 -15.04 -10.97
C ILE A 15 -0.03 -13.58 -11.18
N LYS A 16 0.12 -12.74 -10.16
CA LYS A 16 -0.01 -11.30 -10.34
C LYS A 16 1.10 -10.82 -11.28
N PRO A 17 0.81 -10.10 -12.37
CA PRO A 17 1.84 -9.67 -13.31
C PRO A 17 3.00 -8.93 -12.63
N PHE A 18 4.23 -9.25 -13.02
CA PHE A 18 5.43 -8.58 -12.50
C PHE A 18 5.56 -7.18 -13.11
N ASN A 19 5.61 -6.15 -12.26
CA ASN A 19 5.69 -4.75 -12.68
C ASN A 19 7.05 -4.08 -12.34
N GLY A 20 7.99 -4.83 -11.75
CA GLY A 20 9.29 -4.31 -11.31
C GLY A 20 9.34 -3.99 -9.81
N GLU A 21 8.21 -3.59 -9.22
CA GLU A 21 8.13 -3.18 -7.83
C GLU A 21 7.64 -4.30 -6.91
N ASN A 22 6.94 -5.30 -7.45
CA ASN A 22 6.33 -6.40 -6.68
C ASN A 22 7.17 -7.70 -6.67
N TRP A 23 8.50 -7.60 -6.75
CA TRP A 23 9.41 -8.75 -6.87
C TRP A 23 9.16 -9.83 -5.81
N SER A 24 9.02 -9.44 -4.53
CA SER A 24 8.87 -10.40 -3.43
C SER A 24 7.62 -11.27 -3.59
N LEU A 25 6.48 -10.65 -3.90
CA LEU A 25 5.22 -11.36 -4.12
C LEU A 25 5.25 -12.18 -5.40
N TRP A 26 5.69 -11.58 -6.50
CA TRP A 26 5.73 -12.25 -7.80
C TRP A 26 6.68 -13.46 -7.78
N SER A 27 7.89 -13.30 -7.25
CA SER A 27 8.89 -14.37 -7.19
C SER A 27 8.41 -15.56 -6.36
N PHE A 28 7.69 -15.29 -5.27
CA PHE A 28 7.03 -16.33 -4.47
C PHE A 28 5.95 -17.07 -5.26
N GLN A 29 5.03 -16.34 -5.92
CA GLN A 29 3.96 -16.93 -6.71
C GLN A 29 4.49 -17.76 -7.89
N LEU A 30 5.45 -17.20 -8.64
CA LEU A 30 6.15 -17.89 -9.72
C LEU A 30 6.80 -19.19 -9.23
N LYS A 31 7.53 -19.14 -8.11
CA LYS A 31 8.17 -20.32 -7.51
C LYS A 31 7.16 -21.40 -7.14
N MET A 32 6.01 -21.03 -6.58
CA MET A 32 4.93 -21.99 -6.26
C MET A 32 4.32 -22.62 -7.52
N VAL A 33 4.08 -21.82 -8.57
CA VAL A 33 3.56 -22.32 -9.84
C VAL A 33 4.54 -23.27 -10.51
N LEU A 34 5.83 -22.92 -10.59
CA LEU A 34 6.85 -23.79 -11.19
C LEU A 34 7.05 -25.08 -10.37
N ARG A 35 7.03 -25.02 -9.03
CA ARG A 35 7.12 -26.20 -8.17
C ARG A 35 5.91 -27.13 -8.34
N GLY A 36 4.70 -26.57 -8.32
CA GLY A 36 3.46 -27.35 -8.49
C GLY A 36 3.35 -28.06 -9.83
N ASN A 37 4.12 -27.63 -10.84
CA ASN A 37 4.17 -28.23 -12.16
C ASN A 37 5.47 -29.01 -12.45
N GLY A 38 6.33 -29.21 -11.45
CA GLY A 38 7.59 -29.96 -11.62
C GLY A 38 8.61 -29.29 -12.55
N LEU A 39 8.53 -27.96 -12.69
CA LEU A 39 9.38 -27.14 -13.55
C LEU A 39 10.51 -26.44 -12.78
N TRP A 40 10.38 -26.28 -11.45
CA TRP A 40 11.36 -25.53 -10.65
C TRP A 40 12.80 -26.06 -10.76
N SER A 41 12.98 -27.35 -11.06
CA SER A 41 14.32 -27.94 -11.26
C SER A 41 15.10 -27.32 -12.42
N THR A 42 14.42 -26.72 -13.41
CA THR A 42 15.06 -26.01 -14.53
C THR A 42 15.52 -24.60 -14.17
N VAL A 43 15.04 -24.05 -13.05
CA VAL A 43 15.50 -22.79 -12.47
C VAL A 43 16.57 -23.07 -11.41
N GLU A 44 16.31 -24.02 -10.51
CA GLU A 44 17.22 -24.36 -9.41
C GLU A 44 17.18 -25.88 -9.17
N PRO A 45 18.27 -26.62 -9.45
CA PRO A 45 19.64 -26.14 -9.75
C PRO A 45 19.86 -25.58 -11.18
N GLY A 46 18.93 -25.82 -12.11
CA GLY A 46 19.04 -25.41 -13.52
C GLY A 46 19.97 -26.30 -14.35
N GLN A 47 20.14 -27.55 -13.94
CA GLN A 47 21.00 -28.53 -14.62
C GLN A 47 20.19 -29.75 -15.05
N PRO A 48 20.46 -30.30 -16.25
CA PRO A 48 19.81 -31.51 -16.72
C PRO A 48 20.14 -32.72 -15.83
N PRO A 49 19.37 -33.81 -15.89
CA PRO A 49 19.61 -35.01 -15.10
C PRO A 49 21.00 -35.62 -15.37
N ASP A 50 21.66 -36.13 -14.32
CA ASP A 50 23.04 -36.68 -14.38
C ASP A 50 23.23 -37.83 -15.37
N LEU A 51 22.17 -38.57 -15.70
CA LEU A 51 22.16 -39.67 -16.67
C LEU A 51 21.17 -39.36 -17.80
N PRO A 52 21.55 -38.53 -18.78
CA PRO A 52 20.64 -38.13 -19.83
C PRO A 52 20.42 -39.27 -20.82
N THR A 53 19.28 -39.95 -20.72
CA THR A 53 18.71 -40.70 -21.84
C THR A 53 18.23 -39.70 -22.89
N THR A 54 18.26 -40.02 -24.19
CA THR A 54 17.75 -39.15 -25.27
C THR A 54 16.33 -38.65 -25.00
N GLN A 55 15.48 -39.51 -24.45
CA GLN A 55 14.11 -39.17 -24.03
C GLN A 55 14.07 -38.28 -22.79
N GLY A 56 15.03 -38.42 -21.86
CA GLY A 56 15.17 -37.55 -20.70
C GLY A 56 15.63 -36.14 -21.09
N LEU A 57 16.49 -36.02 -22.11
CA LEU A 57 16.98 -34.75 -22.63
C LEU A 57 15.88 -33.99 -23.39
N LEU A 58 15.10 -34.66 -24.23
CA LEU A 58 13.91 -34.06 -24.86
C LEU A 58 12.90 -33.56 -23.80
N SER A 59 12.66 -34.36 -22.75
CA SER A 59 11.78 -33.94 -21.64
C SER A 59 12.33 -32.78 -20.82
N TRP A 60 13.65 -32.57 -20.86
CA TRP A 60 14.31 -31.45 -20.19
C TRP A 60 14.12 -30.16 -20.99
N ASP A 61 14.34 -30.21 -22.30
CA ASP A 61 14.15 -29.06 -23.19
C ASP A 61 12.70 -28.57 -23.15
N GLU A 62 11.73 -29.48 -23.21
CA GLU A 62 10.31 -29.13 -23.06
C GLU A 62 9.99 -28.45 -21.72
N LYS A 63 10.57 -28.91 -20.61
CA LYS A 63 10.40 -28.28 -19.30
C LYS A 63 11.08 -26.92 -19.22
N THR A 64 12.21 -26.78 -19.90
CA THR A 64 13.02 -25.56 -19.96
C THR A 64 12.27 -24.48 -20.73
N ASP A 65 11.82 -24.77 -21.95
CA ASP A 65 11.03 -23.87 -22.78
C ASP A 65 9.74 -23.45 -22.07
N ARG A 66 9.07 -24.42 -21.43
CA ARG A 66 7.85 -24.17 -20.67
C ARG A 66 8.08 -23.28 -19.45
N ALA A 67 9.18 -23.46 -18.72
CA ALA A 67 9.54 -22.61 -17.60
C ALA A 67 9.88 -21.19 -18.08
N CYS A 68 10.67 -21.05 -19.15
CA CYS A 68 10.95 -19.76 -19.79
C CYS A 68 9.65 -19.04 -20.18
N ALA A 69 8.72 -19.73 -20.84
CA ALA A 69 7.44 -19.17 -21.24
C ALA A 69 6.64 -18.64 -20.03
N ILE A 70 6.56 -19.42 -18.94
CA ILE A 70 5.86 -18.98 -17.71
C ILE A 70 6.53 -17.74 -17.12
N ILE A 71 7.86 -17.71 -17.00
CA ILE A 71 8.60 -16.58 -16.43
C ILE A 71 8.34 -15.31 -17.25
N VAL A 72 8.58 -15.36 -18.57
CA VAL A 72 8.41 -14.19 -19.46
C VAL A 72 6.96 -13.72 -19.49
N LEU A 73 6.01 -14.63 -19.69
CA LEU A 73 4.59 -14.26 -19.82
C LEU A 73 3.96 -13.79 -18.51
N SER A 74 4.53 -14.17 -17.36
CA SER A 74 4.11 -13.64 -16.06
C SER A 74 4.63 -12.22 -15.78
N CYS A 75 5.47 -11.66 -16.66
CA CYS A 75 5.92 -10.29 -16.57
C CYS A 75 4.97 -9.32 -17.28
N SER A 76 5.01 -8.04 -16.90
CA SER A 76 4.30 -6.98 -17.62
C SER A 76 4.92 -6.71 -19.00
N THR A 77 4.13 -6.14 -19.92
CA THR A 77 4.57 -5.85 -21.30
C THR A 77 5.87 -5.04 -21.41
N PRO A 78 6.15 -4.01 -20.58
CA PRO A 78 7.42 -3.30 -20.62
C PRO A 78 8.62 -4.20 -20.33
N ILE A 79 8.50 -5.07 -19.32
CA ILE A 79 9.56 -6.01 -18.94
C ILE A 79 9.72 -7.08 -20.02
N GLN A 80 8.62 -7.61 -20.57
CA GLN A 80 8.67 -8.54 -21.71
C GLN A 80 9.43 -7.95 -22.91
N THR A 81 9.17 -6.68 -23.23
CA THR A 81 9.86 -5.98 -24.33
C THR A 81 11.35 -5.84 -24.05
N ARG A 82 11.73 -5.52 -22.81
CA ARG A 82 13.14 -5.43 -22.38
C ARG A 82 13.83 -6.79 -22.47
N LEU A 83 13.17 -7.86 -22.00
CA LEU A 83 13.66 -9.23 -22.10
C LEU A 83 13.82 -9.68 -23.56
N MET A 84 12.88 -9.34 -24.44
CA MET A 84 12.95 -9.65 -25.88
C MET A 84 14.20 -9.02 -26.55
N ASN A 85 14.65 -7.86 -26.09
CA ASN A 85 15.84 -7.20 -26.63
C ASN A 85 17.15 -7.82 -26.10
N LEU A 86 17.08 -8.71 -25.10
CA LEU A 86 18.22 -9.35 -24.48
C LEU A 86 18.39 -10.77 -25.07
N GLU A 87 18.78 -10.84 -26.34
CA GLU A 87 18.93 -12.09 -27.14
C GLU A 87 19.72 -13.21 -26.43
N LYS A 88 20.59 -12.88 -25.48
CA LYS A 88 21.46 -13.85 -24.78
C LYS A 88 20.81 -14.57 -23.60
N ILE A 89 19.72 -14.05 -23.03
CA ILE A 89 19.15 -14.54 -21.76
C ILE A 89 18.11 -15.65 -21.98
N HIS A 90 17.70 -15.91 -23.23
CA HIS A 90 16.62 -16.84 -23.56
C HIS A 90 16.95 -18.34 -23.42
N ASN A 91 18.21 -18.70 -23.16
CA ASN A 91 18.63 -20.10 -23.22
C ASN A 91 18.39 -20.89 -21.92
N SER A 92 18.08 -20.22 -20.80
CA SER A 92 17.92 -20.89 -19.52
C SER A 92 16.92 -20.16 -18.60
N PRO A 93 15.92 -20.88 -18.05
CA PRO A 93 15.00 -20.34 -17.03
C PRO A 93 15.73 -19.81 -15.81
N LYS A 94 16.87 -20.42 -15.47
CA LYS A 94 17.74 -19.98 -14.37
C LYS A 94 18.33 -18.60 -14.65
N ASP A 95 18.97 -18.44 -15.80
CA ASP A 95 19.62 -17.17 -16.17
C ASP A 95 18.60 -16.03 -16.24
N LEU A 96 17.39 -16.33 -16.74
CA LEU A 96 16.28 -15.39 -16.78
C LEU A 96 15.81 -14.98 -15.37
N TYR A 97 15.63 -15.95 -14.47
CA TYR A 97 15.23 -15.68 -13.10
C TYR A 97 16.30 -14.90 -12.33
N GLU A 98 17.57 -15.28 -12.45
CA GLU A 98 18.71 -14.61 -11.82
C GLU A 98 18.89 -13.18 -12.35
N HIS A 99 18.71 -12.97 -13.65
CA HIS A 99 18.75 -11.64 -14.25
C HIS A 99 17.67 -10.73 -13.63
N LEU A 100 16.41 -11.17 -13.63
CA LEU A 100 15.32 -10.41 -13.03
C LEU A 100 15.54 -10.19 -11.52
N GLN A 101 16.12 -11.16 -10.82
CA GLN A 101 16.46 -11.03 -9.41
C GLN A 101 17.52 -9.95 -9.19
N SER A 102 18.59 -9.95 -9.99
CA SER A 102 19.69 -9.00 -9.86
C SER A 102 19.23 -7.56 -10.13
N GLU A 103 18.28 -7.39 -11.05
CA GLU A 103 17.80 -6.09 -11.49
C GLU A 103 16.75 -5.51 -10.54
N TYR A 104 15.75 -6.33 -10.15
CA TYR A 104 14.55 -5.81 -9.50
C TYR A 104 14.40 -6.15 -8.02
N ALA A 105 15.16 -7.12 -7.49
CA ALA A 105 15.01 -7.48 -6.07
C ALA A 105 15.37 -6.32 -5.14
N ALA A 106 16.43 -5.58 -5.46
CA ALA A 106 16.83 -4.39 -4.72
C ALA A 106 15.82 -3.25 -4.92
N GLU A 107 15.42 -2.99 -6.17
CA GLU A 107 14.48 -1.91 -6.51
C GLU A 107 13.12 -2.08 -5.84
N SER A 108 12.54 -3.29 -5.88
CA SER A 108 11.30 -3.63 -5.18
C SER A 108 11.39 -3.39 -3.67
N LEU A 109 12.53 -3.73 -3.07
CA LEU A 109 12.77 -3.48 -1.64
C LEU A 109 12.96 -1.99 -1.32
N HIS A 110 13.54 -1.22 -2.24
CA HIS A 110 13.57 0.24 -2.13
C HIS A 110 12.18 0.86 -2.25
N ALA A 111 11.36 0.40 -3.20
CA ALA A 111 9.97 0.84 -3.36
C ALA A 111 9.16 0.55 -2.09
N HIS A 112 9.28 -0.65 -1.52
CA HIS A 112 8.65 -0.99 -0.24
C HIS A 112 9.06 -0.03 0.87
N ARG A 113 10.36 0.18 1.07
CA ARG A 113 10.87 1.08 2.13
C ARG A 113 10.40 2.51 1.94
N ARG A 114 10.38 3.01 0.70
CA ARG A 114 9.89 4.34 0.36
C ARG A 114 8.43 4.51 0.77
N LEU A 115 7.56 3.57 0.38
CA LEU A 115 6.14 3.60 0.75
C LEU A 115 5.94 3.57 2.26
N ARG A 116 6.68 2.71 2.98
CA ARG A 116 6.64 2.68 4.44
C ARG A 116 7.07 4.00 5.07
N GLN A 117 8.12 4.64 4.55
CA GLN A 117 8.55 5.96 5.02
C GLN A 117 7.50 7.04 4.76
N GLU A 118 6.84 7.02 3.59
CA GLU A 118 5.77 7.96 3.24
C GLU A 118 4.55 7.80 4.17
N ILE A 119 4.12 6.57 4.43
CA ILE A 119 3.06 6.26 5.39
C ILE A 119 3.41 6.82 6.77
N ASP A 120 4.60 6.51 7.25
CA ASP A 120 5.13 6.98 8.52
C ASP A 120 5.13 8.52 8.65
N LEU A 121 5.46 9.23 7.57
CA LEU A 121 5.43 10.70 7.52
C LEU A 121 3.99 11.22 7.61
N VAL A 122 3.07 10.63 6.84
CA VAL A 122 1.65 11.01 6.87
C VAL A 122 1.02 10.73 8.23
N LEU A 123 1.38 9.62 8.88
CA LEU A 123 0.95 9.26 10.23
C LEU A 123 1.44 10.25 11.30
N ARG A 124 2.71 10.70 11.20
CA ARG A 124 3.31 11.68 12.13
C ARG A 124 2.80 13.10 11.93
N ASN A 125 2.39 13.46 10.72
CA ASN A 125 1.84 14.78 10.45
C ASN A 125 0.52 14.96 11.22
N LYS A 126 0.45 16.01 12.04
CA LYS A 126 -0.73 16.36 12.83
C LYS A 126 -1.66 17.22 11.95
N PRO A 127 -2.78 16.68 11.46
CA PRO A 127 -3.70 17.47 10.64
C PRO A 127 -4.39 18.52 11.50
N ALA A 128 -4.60 19.72 10.96
CA ALA A 128 -5.66 20.61 11.42
C ALA A 128 -7.03 19.95 11.10
N GLY A 129 -8.12 20.25 11.82
CA GLY A 129 -9.37 19.47 11.77
C GLY A 129 -9.89 19.06 10.37
N THR A 130 -9.78 19.93 9.36
CA THR A 130 -10.21 19.68 7.97
C THR A 130 -9.31 18.70 7.19
N ASP A 131 -8.06 18.55 7.62
CA ASP A 131 -6.99 17.78 6.98
C ASP A 131 -7.06 16.27 7.33
N LEU A 132 -7.86 15.86 8.33
CA LEU A 132 -7.99 14.45 8.71
C LEU A 132 -8.57 13.59 7.58
N ARG A 133 -9.54 14.11 6.82
CA ARG A 133 -10.15 13.39 5.69
C ARG A 133 -9.15 13.18 4.56
N GLU A 134 -8.38 14.21 4.24
CA GLU A 134 -7.37 14.18 3.17
C GLU A 134 -6.25 13.21 3.56
N ARG A 135 -5.76 13.32 4.80
CA ARG A 135 -4.80 12.38 5.38
C ARG A 135 -5.25 10.93 5.26
N MET A 136 -6.50 10.63 5.63
CA MET A 136 -7.04 9.27 5.49
C MET A 136 -7.12 8.81 4.04
N LYS A 137 -7.44 9.70 3.10
CA LYS A 137 -7.43 9.35 1.67
C LYS A 137 -6.03 9.00 1.19
N THR A 138 -5.03 9.81 1.54
CA THR A 138 -3.63 9.56 1.18
C THR A 138 -3.10 8.27 1.78
N LEU A 139 -3.45 7.96 3.05
CA LEU A 139 -3.05 6.70 3.68
C LEU A 139 -3.64 5.48 2.99
N GLU A 140 -4.90 5.56 2.54
CA GLU A 140 -5.55 4.47 1.80
C GLU A 140 -4.84 4.20 0.47
N GLU A 141 -4.51 5.26 -0.29
CA GLU A 141 -3.76 5.16 -1.54
C GLU A 141 -2.38 4.53 -1.30
N LEU A 142 -1.65 4.99 -0.28
CA LEU A 142 -0.34 4.43 0.08
C LEU A 142 -0.42 2.96 0.55
N TYR A 143 -1.45 2.58 1.30
CA TYR A 143 -1.65 1.19 1.72
C TYR A 143 -2.03 0.28 0.55
N ASP A 144 -2.78 0.78 -0.42
CA ASP A 144 -3.06 0.05 -1.65
C ASP A 144 -1.78 -0.17 -2.46
N GLU A 145 -0.96 0.85 -2.65
CA GLU A 145 0.36 0.74 -3.30
C GLU A 145 1.29 -0.24 -2.55
N LEU A 146 1.30 -0.20 -1.22
CA LEU A 146 2.11 -1.09 -0.40
C LEU A 146 1.68 -2.55 -0.53
N ARG A 147 0.36 -2.80 -0.60
CA ARG A 147 -0.21 -4.11 -0.92
C ARG A 147 0.17 -4.55 -2.33
N GLU A 148 0.30 -3.61 -3.27
CA GLU A 148 0.71 -3.95 -4.63
C GLU A 148 2.14 -4.46 -4.73
N VAL A 149 3.05 -3.88 -3.94
CA VAL A 149 4.46 -4.27 -3.77
C VAL A 149 4.61 -5.62 -3.04
N GLY A 150 3.57 -6.07 -2.35
CA GLY A 150 3.51 -7.39 -1.72
C GLY A 150 3.55 -7.38 -0.20
N ASP A 151 3.26 -6.25 0.45
CA ASP A 151 3.03 -6.23 1.89
C ASP A 151 1.70 -6.93 2.22
N THR A 152 1.66 -7.62 3.36
CA THR A 152 0.53 -8.42 3.84
C THR A 152 -0.29 -7.73 4.91
N MET A 153 -0.04 -6.43 5.14
CA MET A 153 -0.73 -5.70 6.19
C MET A 153 -2.25 -5.75 6.04
N THR A 154 -2.91 -6.20 7.11
CA THR A 154 -4.36 -6.35 7.16
C THR A 154 -5.04 -5.01 7.37
N GLU A 155 -6.30 -4.88 6.94
CA GLU A 155 -7.11 -3.67 7.17
C GLU A 155 -7.21 -3.33 8.66
N ALA A 156 -7.23 -4.35 9.53
CA ALA A 156 -7.26 -4.16 10.98
C ALA A 156 -5.96 -3.53 11.52
N GLU A 157 -4.80 -3.99 11.04
CA GLU A 157 -3.49 -3.42 11.40
C GLU A 157 -3.36 -1.98 10.88
N GLN A 158 -3.81 -1.73 9.64
CA GLN A 158 -3.88 -0.37 9.07
C GLN A 158 -4.71 0.57 9.94
N CYS A 159 -5.91 0.13 10.37
CA CYS A 159 -6.76 0.90 11.25
C CYS A 159 -6.07 1.17 12.60
N GLU A 160 -5.46 0.16 13.19
CA GLU A 160 -4.78 0.30 14.48
C GLU A 160 -3.61 1.29 14.41
N GLU A 161 -2.82 1.24 13.34
CA GLU A 161 -1.71 2.16 13.07
C GLU A 161 -2.20 3.61 13.00
N VAL A 162 -3.32 3.85 12.30
CA VAL A 162 -3.94 5.18 12.23
C VAL A 162 -4.51 5.64 13.56
N VAL A 163 -5.24 4.77 14.27
CA VAL A 163 -5.88 5.10 15.56
C VAL A 163 -4.83 5.51 16.59
N ARG A 164 -3.66 4.87 16.62
CA ARG A 164 -2.54 5.24 17.52
C ARG A 164 -2.04 6.67 17.32
N THR A 165 -2.23 7.26 16.15
CA THR A 165 -1.80 8.64 15.87
C THR A 165 -2.81 9.70 16.30
N PHE A 166 -4.04 9.30 16.66
CA PHE A 166 -5.06 10.23 17.11
C PHE A 166 -4.70 10.74 18.52
N THR A 167 -4.80 12.05 18.71
CA THR A 167 -4.45 12.71 19.99
C THR A 167 -5.68 13.11 20.79
N ASP A 168 -6.86 13.15 20.16
CA ASP A 168 -8.10 13.52 20.81
C ASP A 168 -8.71 12.32 21.56
N PRO A 169 -8.95 12.44 22.89
CA PRO A 169 -9.46 11.33 23.70
C PRO A 169 -10.89 10.91 23.33
N ALA A 170 -11.76 11.85 22.96
CA ALA A 170 -13.14 11.56 22.58
C ALA A 170 -13.21 10.82 21.24
N LEU A 171 -12.38 11.23 20.28
CA LEU A 171 -12.22 10.50 19.02
C LEU A 171 -11.69 9.09 19.30
N LEU A 172 -10.60 8.95 20.07
CA LEU A 172 -9.97 7.67 20.40
C LEU A 172 -10.94 6.66 21.01
N GLU A 173 -11.82 7.07 21.92
CA GLU A 173 -12.84 6.19 22.49
C GLU A 173 -13.82 5.67 21.43
N SER A 174 -14.22 6.54 20.49
CA SER A 174 -15.18 6.17 19.45
C SER A 174 -14.61 5.23 18.36
N VAL A 175 -13.29 5.25 18.15
CA VAL A 175 -12.64 4.49 17.06
C VAL A 175 -11.80 3.30 17.51
N ARG A 176 -11.59 3.13 18.83
CA ARG A 176 -10.65 2.15 19.41
C ARG A 176 -10.80 0.73 18.88
N ASP A 177 -12.04 0.25 18.78
CA ASP A 177 -12.34 -1.14 18.44
C ASP A 177 -12.66 -1.34 16.95
N LEU A 178 -12.54 -0.27 16.14
CA LEU A 178 -12.88 -0.31 14.72
C LEU A 178 -11.75 -0.97 13.93
N LYS A 179 -12.08 -2.09 13.30
CA LYS A 179 -11.17 -2.85 12.42
C LYS A 179 -11.45 -2.66 10.93
N SER A 180 -12.41 -1.79 10.61
CA SER A 180 -12.79 -1.50 9.22
C SER A 180 -12.49 -0.04 8.89
N TRP A 181 -11.82 0.16 7.76
CA TRP A 181 -11.46 1.44 7.20
C TRP A 181 -12.70 2.30 6.93
N LYS A 182 -13.78 1.68 6.43
CA LYS A 182 -15.05 2.35 6.18
C LYS A 182 -15.68 2.91 7.46
N GLN A 183 -15.65 2.12 8.54
CA GLN A 183 -16.17 2.55 9.83
C GLN A 183 -15.29 3.63 10.45
N LEU A 184 -13.97 3.45 10.40
CA LEU A 184 -13.00 4.43 10.89
C LEU A 184 -13.19 5.79 10.20
N ARG A 185 -13.34 5.80 8.86
CA ARG A 185 -13.57 7.02 8.08
C ARG A 185 -14.92 7.67 8.39
N PHE A 186 -15.96 6.85 8.61
CA PHE A 186 -17.27 7.36 8.97
C PHE A 186 -17.27 8.03 10.34
N SER A 187 -16.69 7.38 11.35
CA SER A 187 -16.61 7.87 12.72
C SER A 187 -15.74 9.13 12.83
N SER A 188 -14.55 9.12 12.23
CA SER A 188 -13.66 10.29 12.18
C SER A 188 -14.30 11.50 11.50
N ARG A 189 -15.03 11.28 10.39
CA ARG A 189 -15.77 12.36 9.71
C ARG A 189 -16.91 12.91 10.56
N ASN A 190 -17.63 12.06 11.27
CA ASN A 190 -18.71 12.51 12.14
C ASN A 190 -18.17 13.30 13.32
N TRP A 191 -17.06 12.84 13.92
CA TRP A 191 -16.35 13.58 14.97
C TRP A 191 -15.87 14.96 14.47
N ALA A 192 -15.25 15.03 13.30
CA ALA A 192 -14.81 16.31 12.74
C ALA A 192 -15.98 17.28 12.50
N ARG A 193 -17.16 16.75 12.12
CA ARG A 193 -18.38 17.56 11.98
C ARG A 193 -18.87 18.08 13.33
N THR A 194 -18.94 17.23 14.35
CA THR A 194 -19.39 17.64 15.70
C THR A 194 -18.44 18.64 16.33
N GLU A 195 -17.14 18.48 16.12
CA GLU A 195 -16.13 19.44 16.61
C GLU A 195 -16.29 20.80 15.91
N GLN A 196 -16.52 20.79 14.60
CA GLN A 196 -16.79 22.01 13.86
C GLN A 196 -18.08 22.69 14.32
N GLU A 197 -19.15 21.94 14.60
CA GLU A 197 -20.41 22.47 15.13
C GLU A 197 -20.25 23.06 16.53
N ASN A 198 -19.50 22.40 17.42
CA ASN A 198 -19.18 22.89 18.76
C ASN A 198 -18.25 24.11 18.75
N SER A 199 -17.44 24.28 17.69
CA SER A 199 -16.55 25.44 17.54
C SER A 199 -17.27 26.73 17.08
N VAL A 200 -18.50 26.61 16.56
CA VAL A 200 -19.30 27.78 16.18
C VAL A 200 -19.85 28.42 17.45
N PRO A 201 -19.55 29.69 17.75
CA PRO A 201 -20.07 30.36 18.95
C PRO A 201 -21.59 30.34 18.93
N THR A 202 -22.18 29.98 20.06
CA THR A 202 -23.63 29.94 20.20
C THR A 202 -24.21 31.36 20.24
N TRP A 203 -25.50 31.53 19.98
CA TRP A 203 -26.16 32.84 20.14
C TRP A 203 -26.00 33.40 21.56
N GLN A 204 -25.88 32.53 22.56
CA GLN A 204 -25.60 32.93 23.94
C GLN A 204 -24.21 33.56 24.11
N ASP A 205 -23.20 33.05 23.40
CA ASP A 205 -21.84 33.63 23.41
C ASP A 205 -21.85 35.03 22.79
N TYR A 206 -22.58 35.22 21.69
CA TYR A 206 -22.74 36.54 21.08
C TYR A 206 -23.48 37.53 21.99
N VAL A 207 -24.54 37.08 22.68
CA VAL A 207 -25.27 37.90 23.65
C VAL A 207 -24.37 38.28 24.83
N MET A 208 -23.55 37.35 25.34
CA MET A 208 -22.60 37.61 26.42
C MET A 208 -21.54 38.63 26.01
N VAL A 209 -20.94 38.48 24.83
CA VAL A 209 -19.96 39.45 24.29
C VAL A 209 -20.59 40.83 24.10
N TRP A 210 -21.83 40.88 23.60
CA TRP A 210 -22.55 42.14 23.40
C TRP A 210 -22.87 42.84 24.73
N LEU A 211 -23.32 42.09 25.75
CA LEU A 211 -23.55 42.61 27.09
C LEU A 211 -22.25 43.13 27.73
N MET A 212 -21.15 42.41 27.58
CA MET A 212 -19.84 42.86 28.06
C MET A 212 -19.39 44.15 27.37
N MET A 213 -19.59 44.28 26.05
CA MET A 213 -19.32 45.54 25.34
C MET A 213 -20.18 46.69 25.85
N MET A 214 -21.47 46.45 26.12
CA MET A 214 -22.36 47.48 26.65
C MET A 214 -21.91 47.95 28.03
N VAL A 215 -21.56 47.03 28.93
CA VAL A 215 -21.02 47.39 30.26
C VAL A 215 -19.72 48.16 30.11
N PHE A 216 -18.82 47.74 29.21
CA PHE A 216 -17.56 48.44 28.96
C PHE A 216 -17.80 49.87 28.48
N ILE A 217 -18.73 50.09 27.53
CA ILE A 217 -19.09 51.41 27.04
C ILE A 217 -19.67 52.27 28.16
N ILE A 218 -20.55 51.73 29.00
CA ILE A 218 -21.14 52.46 30.14
C ILE A 218 -20.05 52.92 31.10
N VAL A 219 -19.10 52.04 31.44
CA VAL A 219 -17.95 52.37 32.32
C VAL A 219 -17.07 53.44 31.67
N LEU A 220 -16.82 53.36 30.36
CA LEU A 220 -16.01 54.32 29.62
C LEU A 220 -16.65 55.71 29.57
N VAL A 221 -17.96 55.78 29.36
CA VAL A 221 -18.75 57.02 29.41
C VAL A 221 -18.69 57.62 30.82
N TRP A 222 -18.80 56.80 31.86
CA TRP A 222 -18.73 57.28 33.25
C TRP A 222 -17.34 57.85 33.58
N ILE A 223 -16.27 57.21 33.12
CA ILE A 223 -14.89 57.69 33.26
C ILE A 223 -14.68 59.01 32.49
N LEU A 224 -15.19 59.11 31.27
CA LEU A 224 -15.07 60.34 30.46
C LEU A 224 -15.83 61.51 31.09
N LEU A 225 -17.04 61.26 31.62
CA LEU A 225 -17.80 62.28 32.35
C LEU A 225 -17.07 62.75 33.62
N TRP A 226 -16.37 61.85 34.32
CA TRP A 226 -15.56 62.21 35.49
C TRP A 226 -14.31 63.03 35.11
N LEU A 227 -13.66 62.73 33.98
CA LEU A 227 -12.46 63.41 33.52
C LEU A 227 -12.71 64.80 32.89
N PHE A 228 -13.84 64.99 32.21
CA PHE A 228 -14.17 66.22 31.48
C PHE A 228 -15.29 67.06 32.12
N GLY A 229 -15.90 66.59 33.20
CA GLY A 229 -16.99 67.27 33.90
C GLY A 229 -16.56 68.28 34.96
N HIS A 230 -15.30 68.72 34.96
CA HIS A 230 -14.76 69.67 35.94
C HIS A 230 -14.33 71.01 35.34
#